data_AF-J0KR84-F1
#
_entry.id   AF-J0KR84-F1
#
_cell.length_a   1.000
_cell.length_b   1.000
_cell.length_c   1.000
_cell.angle_alpha   90.00
_cell.angle_beta   90.00
_cell.angle_gamma   90.00
#
_symmetry.space_group_name_H-M   'P 1'
#
loop_
_entity.id
_entity.type
_entity.pdbx_description
1 polymer ?
#
loop_
_entity_poly.entity_id
_entity_poly.type
_entity_poly.pdbx_seq_one_letter_code
_entity_poly.pdbx_strand_id
1 'polypeptide(L)'
;MTIRPEILDHWSEVSAWLPAGFDLEATARLRGAFTRVREIKNAETLLRLALAYGGLGMSLRETCAWAEAGGIARLSDPSLLERLCKAAPWLGDIVATLIAEQTKVPAGRWAGYRLRVLDGTSICHPGADRTTWRLHVGYDLATAQVDQLELTDIHGAENLQRLTYAPGNIVLADRYYARPRDLRPVIDAGADFIVRTGWNSLRLLQPNGDPFDLFAALAAQQEQESELKVRIHEGVKAATPLVLRLVIRRKDPQQVEAEHKRLLKDASKRGKQPDPRSLEAAKYILLLTSLPAATFPPTDILTLYRFRWQIELAFKRFKSLAGLDSLPAKKPELAQAWLYARLIVAIIAEQIAGQVPDSPPSGYANPTGKPVTLASHEDSPEHHSRRHPRIAAVAGRL
;
A
#
# COMPACT_ATOMS: atom_id res chain seq x y z
N MET A 1 20.88 -3.36 12.07
CA MET A 1 20.91 -4.80 11.73
C MET A 1 22.03 -4.97 10.71
N THR A 2 23.19 -5.45 11.15
CA THR A 2 24.35 -5.65 10.26
C THR A 2 24.14 -7.00 9.57
N ILE A 3 23.75 -6.98 8.30
CA ILE A 3 23.56 -8.21 7.55
C ILE A 3 24.93 -8.78 7.21
N ARG A 4 25.20 -10.01 7.66
CA ARG A 4 26.52 -10.63 7.51
C ARG A 4 26.73 -11.14 6.07
N PRO A 5 27.94 -11.03 5.49
CA PRO A 5 28.24 -11.47 4.13
C PRO A 5 27.99 -12.96 3.86
N GLU A 6 27.94 -13.76 4.93
CA GLU A 6 27.66 -15.21 4.94
C GLU A 6 26.31 -15.58 4.27
N ILE A 7 25.34 -14.66 4.19
CA ILE A 7 24.00 -14.95 3.59
C ILE A 7 24.08 -15.29 2.09
N LEU A 8 25.09 -14.80 1.36
CA LEU A 8 25.21 -15.09 -0.08
C LEU A 8 25.96 -16.40 -0.40
N ASP A 9 26.37 -17.14 0.63
CA ASP A 9 26.77 -18.55 0.50
C ASP A 9 25.53 -19.46 0.35
N HIS A 10 24.33 -18.96 0.68
CA HIS A 10 23.03 -19.62 0.51
C HIS A 10 22.32 -19.23 -0.80
N TRP A 11 23.07 -19.03 -1.89
CA TRP A 11 22.51 -18.57 -3.16
C TRP A 11 21.38 -19.47 -3.68
N SER A 12 21.48 -20.79 -3.49
CA SER A 12 20.43 -21.74 -3.86
C SER A 12 19.08 -21.39 -3.23
N GLU A 13 19.06 -20.99 -1.95
CA GLU A 13 17.85 -20.60 -1.24
C GLU A 13 17.26 -19.31 -1.83
N VAL A 14 18.09 -18.28 -2.07
CA VAL A 14 17.64 -17.02 -2.68
C VAL A 14 17.12 -17.24 -4.10
N SER A 15 17.82 -18.05 -4.89
CA SER A 15 17.45 -18.35 -6.28
C SER A 15 16.13 -19.12 -6.39
N ALA A 16 15.79 -19.93 -5.39
CA ALA A 16 14.53 -20.68 -5.35
C ALA A 16 13.29 -19.76 -5.21
N TRP A 17 13.47 -18.54 -4.72
CA TRP A 17 12.40 -17.53 -4.65
C TRP A 17 12.25 -16.70 -5.92
N LEU A 18 13.19 -16.82 -6.87
CA LEU A 18 13.00 -16.22 -8.19
C LEU A 18 11.89 -16.96 -8.94
N PRO A 19 11.07 -16.27 -9.74
CA PRO A 19 9.99 -16.91 -10.48
C PRO A 19 10.53 -18.03 -11.37
N ALA A 20 9.98 -19.25 -11.27
CA ALA A 20 10.50 -20.43 -11.95
C ALA A 20 10.59 -20.29 -13.49
N GLY A 21 9.79 -19.41 -14.09
CA GLY A 21 9.81 -19.10 -15.53
C GLY A 21 10.68 -17.90 -15.93
N PHE A 22 11.37 -17.26 -14.99
CA PHE A 22 12.17 -16.07 -15.28
C PHE A 22 13.59 -16.45 -15.71
N ASP A 23 13.83 -16.45 -17.02
CA ASP A 23 15.16 -16.66 -17.59
C ASP A 23 16.05 -15.42 -17.35
N LEU A 24 16.91 -15.50 -16.32
CA LEU A 24 17.82 -14.43 -15.95
C LEU A 24 18.73 -14.00 -17.11
N GLU A 25 19.26 -14.96 -17.88
CA GLU A 25 20.25 -14.70 -18.92
C GLU A 25 19.60 -14.04 -20.14
N ALA A 26 18.47 -14.59 -20.60
CA ALA A 26 17.74 -14.05 -21.74
C ALA A 26 17.19 -12.65 -21.45
N THR A 27 16.59 -12.44 -20.28
CA THR A 27 16.03 -11.13 -19.88
C THR A 27 17.13 -10.09 -19.66
N ALA A 28 18.26 -10.47 -19.05
CA ALA A 28 19.40 -9.57 -18.87
C ALA A 28 19.99 -9.13 -20.21
N ARG A 29 20.08 -10.04 -21.19
CA ARG A 29 20.53 -9.72 -22.56
C ARG A 29 19.55 -8.82 -23.28
N LEU A 30 18.26 -9.13 -23.22
CA LEU A 30 17.20 -8.35 -23.85
C LEU A 30 17.19 -6.89 -23.36
N ARG A 31 17.37 -6.68 -22.05
CA ARG A 31 17.46 -5.34 -21.45
C ARG A 31 18.82 -4.68 -21.54
N GLY A 32 19.81 -5.33 -22.15
CA GLY A 32 21.17 -4.81 -22.29
C GLY A 32 21.98 -4.78 -20.98
N ALA A 33 21.46 -5.38 -19.90
CA ALA A 33 22.17 -5.54 -18.63
C ALA A 33 23.39 -6.46 -18.76
N PHE A 34 23.26 -7.52 -19.57
CA PHE A 34 24.32 -8.48 -19.84
C PHE A 34 24.60 -8.62 -21.34
N THR A 35 25.59 -7.86 -21.85
CA THR A 35 25.91 -7.82 -23.29
C THR A 35 27.24 -8.47 -23.66
N ARG A 36 28.17 -8.59 -22.71
CA ARG A 36 29.52 -9.12 -22.93
C ARG A 36 29.99 -9.90 -21.72
N VAL A 37 30.38 -11.15 -21.98
CA VAL A 37 31.04 -12.04 -21.04
C VAL A 37 32.47 -11.53 -20.83
N ARG A 38 32.78 -11.06 -19.62
CA ARG A 38 34.12 -10.65 -19.18
C ARG A 38 34.32 -11.22 -17.78
N GLU A 39 34.46 -10.38 -16.77
CA GLU A 39 34.61 -10.85 -15.38
C GLU A 39 33.30 -11.27 -14.73
N ILE A 40 32.17 -10.83 -15.29
CA ILE A 40 30.85 -11.37 -15.01
C ILE A 40 30.56 -12.41 -16.09
N LYS A 41 30.42 -13.68 -15.67
CA LYS A 41 30.31 -14.82 -16.59
C LYS A 41 28.87 -15.13 -17.03
N ASN A 42 27.89 -14.77 -16.20
CA ASN A 42 26.46 -15.00 -16.44
C ASN A 42 25.60 -13.95 -15.71
N ALA A 43 24.32 -13.88 -16.03
CA ALA A 43 23.35 -12.97 -15.40
C ALA A 43 23.15 -13.25 -13.91
N GLU A 44 23.29 -14.51 -13.48
CA GLU A 44 23.24 -14.89 -12.06
C GLU A 44 24.31 -14.13 -11.24
N THR A 45 25.54 -14.12 -11.73
CA THR A 45 26.65 -13.37 -11.13
C THR A 45 26.33 -11.87 -11.05
N LEU A 46 25.72 -11.30 -12.09
CA LEU A 46 25.30 -9.89 -12.09
C LEU A 46 24.23 -9.62 -11.03
N LEU A 47 23.26 -10.51 -10.88
CA LEU A 47 22.22 -10.39 -9.85
C LEU A 47 22.81 -10.50 -8.44
N ARG A 48 23.71 -11.46 -8.19
CA ARG A 48 24.42 -11.60 -6.91
C ARG A 48 25.15 -10.31 -6.52
N LEU A 49 25.86 -9.69 -7.47
CA LEU A 49 26.54 -8.41 -7.26
C LEU A 49 25.55 -7.27 -6.97
N ALA A 50 24.43 -7.23 -7.68
CA ALA A 50 23.38 -6.23 -7.43
C ALA A 50 22.74 -6.39 -6.05
N LEU A 51 22.47 -7.63 -5.62
CA LEU A 51 21.92 -7.93 -4.31
C LEU A 51 22.93 -7.67 -3.18
N ALA A 52 24.22 -7.94 -3.38
CA ALA A 52 25.26 -7.56 -2.42
C ALA A 52 25.32 -6.03 -2.22
N TYR A 53 25.41 -5.28 -3.32
CA TYR A 53 25.47 -3.82 -3.29
C TYR A 53 24.17 -3.20 -2.77
N GLY A 54 23.06 -3.46 -3.46
CA GLY A 54 21.77 -2.82 -3.21
C GLY A 54 20.91 -3.55 -2.19
N GLY A 55 20.86 -4.88 -2.23
CA GLY A 55 20.04 -5.71 -1.35
C GLY A 55 20.56 -5.81 0.08
N LEU A 56 21.87 -5.92 0.27
CA LEU A 56 22.53 -6.02 1.57
C LEU A 56 23.12 -4.69 2.04
N GLY A 57 23.29 -3.73 1.13
CA GLY A 57 23.79 -2.38 1.45
C GLY A 57 25.30 -2.26 1.54
N MET A 58 26.04 -3.18 0.90
CA MET A 58 27.49 -3.05 0.77
C MET A 58 27.84 -1.85 -0.12
N SER A 59 28.96 -1.19 0.17
CA SER A 59 29.59 -0.27 -0.78
C SER A 59 30.08 -1.01 -2.03
N LEU A 60 30.40 -0.27 -3.10
CA LEU A 60 30.99 -0.87 -4.30
C LEU A 60 32.29 -1.62 -3.98
N ARG A 61 33.14 -1.02 -3.13
CA ARG A 61 34.40 -1.61 -2.69
C ARG A 61 34.21 -2.90 -1.89
N GLU A 62 33.28 -2.90 -0.93
CA GLU A 62 32.94 -4.10 -0.17
C GLU A 62 32.35 -5.18 -1.08
N THR A 63 31.51 -4.81 -2.04
CA THR A 63 30.93 -5.75 -3.01
C THR A 63 32.01 -6.41 -3.87
N CYS A 64 32.97 -5.63 -4.39
CA CYS A 64 34.11 -6.16 -5.16
C CYS A 64 34.99 -7.09 -4.30
N ALA A 65 35.31 -6.67 -3.07
CA ALA A 65 36.14 -7.48 -2.16
C ALA A 65 35.45 -8.78 -1.76
N TRP A 66 34.15 -8.73 -1.45
CA TRP A 66 33.33 -9.91 -1.17
C TRP A 66 33.27 -10.85 -2.38
N ALA A 67 33.06 -10.31 -3.58
CA ALA A 67 32.99 -11.12 -4.80
C ALA A 67 34.32 -11.79 -5.14
N GLU A 68 35.46 -11.13 -4.92
CA GLU A 68 36.79 -11.72 -5.12
C GLU A 68 37.09 -12.80 -4.07
N ALA A 69 36.80 -12.52 -2.79
CA ALA A 69 36.97 -13.48 -1.70
C ALA A 69 36.10 -14.74 -1.87
N GLY A 70 34.89 -14.60 -2.38
CA GLY A 70 33.96 -15.70 -2.67
C GLY A 70 34.18 -16.39 -4.02
N GLY A 71 35.18 -15.98 -4.81
CA GLY A 71 35.42 -16.54 -6.15
C GLY A 71 34.30 -16.28 -7.17
N ILE A 72 33.46 -15.28 -6.93
CA ILE A 72 32.27 -14.96 -7.73
C ILE A 72 32.65 -14.16 -8.98
N ALA A 73 33.40 -13.07 -8.79
CA ALA A 73 33.89 -12.22 -9.86
C ALA A 73 35.05 -11.35 -9.37
N ARG A 74 35.98 -11.03 -10.28
CA ARG A 74 37.11 -10.13 -10.00
C ARG A 74 36.98 -8.88 -10.86
N LEU A 75 36.59 -7.75 -10.26
CA LEU A 75 36.35 -6.49 -10.97
C LEU A 75 36.62 -5.29 -10.08
N SER A 76 36.89 -4.14 -10.71
CA SER A 76 37.08 -2.87 -10.01
C SER A 76 35.77 -2.15 -9.71
N ASP A 77 35.77 -1.27 -8.71
CA ASP A 77 34.60 -0.47 -8.32
C ASP A 77 33.96 0.30 -9.49
N PRO A 78 34.73 0.98 -10.39
CA PRO A 78 34.16 1.65 -11.55
C PRO A 78 33.51 0.67 -12.53
N SER A 79 34.10 -0.52 -12.70
CA SER A 79 33.55 -1.56 -13.57
C SER A 79 32.23 -2.09 -13.01
N LEU A 80 32.15 -2.32 -11.69
CA LEU A 80 30.92 -2.73 -11.02
C LEU A 80 29.84 -1.64 -11.16
N LEU A 81 30.19 -0.37 -10.92
CA LEU A 81 29.27 0.76 -11.05
C LEU A 81 28.63 0.80 -12.44
N GLU A 82 29.43 0.74 -13.50
CA GLU A 82 28.91 0.77 -14.88
C GLU A 82 27.97 -0.41 -15.18
N ARG A 83 28.30 -1.59 -14.66
CA ARG A 83 27.47 -2.80 -14.82
C ARG A 83 26.14 -2.65 -14.10
N LEU A 84 26.13 -2.17 -12.86
CA LEU A 84 24.92 -1.95 -12.08
C LEU A 84 24.03 -0.87 -12.71
N CYS A 85 24.60 0.23 -13.22
CA CYS A 85 23.84 1.25 -13.94
C CYS A 85 23.08 0.65 -15.14
N LYS A 86 23.73 -0.21 -15.93
CA LYS A 86 23.10 -0.90 -17.07
C LYS A 86 22.08 -1.96 -16.64
N ALA A 87 22.22 -2.50 -15.43
CA ALA A 87 21.31 -3.50 -14.89
C ALA A 87 20.00 -2.92 -14.32
N ALA A 88 19.92 -1.60 -14.08
CA ALA A 88 18.77 -1.00 -13.41
C ALA A 88 17.40 -1.35 -14.03
N PRO A 89 17.18 -1.25 -15.36
CA PRO A 89 15.89 -1.62 -15.96
C PRO A 89 15.58 -3.12 -15.80
N TRP A 90 16.61 -3.98 -15.92
CA TRP A 90 16.46 -5.42 -15.76
C TRP A 90 16.12 -5.82 -14.32
N LEU A 91 16.72 -5.18 -13.32
CA LEU A 91 16.35 -5.37 -11.91
C LEU A 91 14.89 -4.95 -11.66
N GLY A 92 14.41 -3.91 -12.35
CA GLY A 92 13.00 -3.53 -12.34
C GLY A 92 12.07 -4.62 -12.89
N ASP A 93 12.46 -5.31 -13.97
CA ASP A 93 11.69 -6.45 -14.49
C ASP A 93 11.63 -7.62 -13.51
N ILE A 94 12.72 -7.88 -12.77
CA ILE A 94 12.75 -8.92 -11.73
C ILE A 94 11.74 -8.58 -10.63
N VAL A 95 11.74 -7.32 -10.14
CA VAL A 95 10.75 -6.84 -9.16
C VAL A 95 9.33 -7.01 -9.70
N ALA A 96 9.07 -6.58 -10.94
CA ALA A 96 7.75 -6.70 -11.55
C ALA A 96 7.30 -8.17 -11.66
N THR A 97 8.21 -9.09 -11.99
CA THR A 97 7.90 -10.52 -12.10
C THR A 97 7.63 -11.15 -10.74
N LEU A 98 8.42 -10.79 -9.70
CA LEU A 98 8.18 -11.24 -8.33
C LEU A 98 6.80 -10.80 -7.81
N ILE A 99 6.40 -9.56 -8.12
CA ILE A 99 5.07 -9.04 -7.79
C ILE A 99 3.99 -9.79 -8.59
N ALA A 100 4.20 -10.00 -9.89
CA ALA A 100 3.25 -10.72 -10.73
C ALA A 100 2.99 -12.15 -10.21
N GLU A 101 4.01 -12.87 -9.74
CA GLU A 101 3.81 -14.19 -9.12
C GLU A 101 2.97 -14.14 -7.84
N GLN A 102 3.19 -13.14 -6.97
CA GLN A 102 2.39 -12.97 -5.74
C GLN A 102 0.90 -12.81 -6.05
N THR A 103 0.60 -12.08 -7.13
CA THR A 103 -0.79 -11.83 -7.52
C THR A 103 -1.53 -13.02 -8.12
N LYS A 104 -0.83 -14.14 -8.40
CA LYS A 104 -1.48 -15.39 -8.85
C LYS A 104 -2.18 -16.13 -7.72
N VAL A 105 -1.75 -15.93 -6.48
CA VAL A 105 -2.44 -16.50 -5.31
C VAL A 105 -3.75 -15.73 -5.13
N PRO A 106 -4.92 -16.39 -5.13
CA PRO A 106 -6.18 -15.70 -4.97
C PRO A 106 -6.21 -14.95 -3.64
N ALA A 107 -6.28 -13.62 -3.71
CA ALA A 107 -6.45 -12.80 -2.53
C ALA A 107 -7.80 -13.13 -1.87
N GLY A 108 -7.82 -13.17 -0.53
CA GLY A 108 -9.05 -13.25 0.24
C GLY A 108 -9.99 -12.11 -0.18
N ARG A 109 -11.25 -12.45 -0.48
CA ARG A 109 -12.25 -11.46 -0.89
C ARG A 109 -13.09 -11.04 0.30
N TRP A 110 -13.31 -9.74 0.46
CA TRP A 110 -14.24 -9.19 1.43
C TRP A 110 -15.55 -8.85 0.73
N ALA A 111 -16.62 -9.59 1.06
CA ALA A 111 -17.92 -9.49 0.39
C ALA A 111 -17.83 -9.61 -1.15
N GLY A 112 -16.90 -10.41 -1.66
CA GLY A 112 -16.64 -10.57 -3.11
C GLY A 112 -15.65 -9.54 -3.69
N TYR A 113 -15.25 -8.53 -2.93
CA TYR A 113 -14.32 -7.48 -3.37
C TYR A 113 -12.88 -7.74 -2.96
N ARG A 114 -11.95 -7.21 -3.75
CA ARG A 114 -10.52 -7.17 -3.45
C ARG A 114 -10.17 -5.80 -2.86
N LEU A 115 -9.81 -5.76 -1.58
CA LEU A 115 -9.44 -4.53 -0.90
C LEU A 115 -7.96 -4.20 -1.13
N ARG A 116 -7.68 -3.01 -1.67
CA ARG A 116 -6.33 -2.53 -1.96
C ARG A 116 -6.10 -1.18 -1.31
N VAL A 117 -4.88 -0.92 -0.87
CA VAL A 117 -4.43 0.41 -0.45
C VAL A 117 -3.44 0.95 -1.47
N LEU A 118 -3.58 2.22 -1.81
CA LEU A 118 -2.65 2.93 -2.68
C LEU A 118 -2.03 4.09 -1.90
N ASP A 119 -0.71 4.13 -1.86
CA ASP A 119 0.03 5.24 -1.25
C ASP A 119 1.44 5.37 -1.87
N GLY A 120 2.08 6.50 -1.61
CA GLY A 120 3.43 6.80 -2.07
C GLY A 120 4.39 6.98 -0.89
N THR A 121 5.66 6.63 -1.09
CA THR A 121 6.70 6.94 -0.11
C THR A 121 7.91 7.61 -0.75
N SER A 122 8.38 8.67 -0.10
CA SER A 122 9.54 9.44 -0.55
C SER A 122 10.85 8.82 -0.08
N ILE A 123 11.85 8.89 -0.96
CA ILE A 123 13.22 8.43 -0.75
C ILE A 123 14.18 9.56 -1.17
N CYS A 124 15.21 9.78 -0.36
CA CYS A 124 16.21 10.82 -0.55
C CYS A 124 17.59 10.18 -0.76
N HIS A 125 18.33 10.62 -1.78
CA HIS A 125 19.75 10.31 -1.89
C HIS A 125 20.57 11.08 -0.82
N PRO A 126 21.86 10.76 -0.62
CA PRO A 126 22.65 11.38 0.44
C PRO A 126 22.78 12.89 0.24
N GLY A 127 22.56 13.65 1.32
CA GLY A 127 22.64 15.11 1.32
C GLY A 127 21.49 15.83 0.63
N ALA A 128 20.39 15.16 0.28
CA ALA A 128 19.20 15.81 -0.25
C ALA A 128 18.24 16.25 0.87
N ASP A 129 17.84 17.52 0.84
CA ASP A 129 16.84 18.08 1.75
C ASP A 129 15.39 17.81 1.29
N ARG A 130 15.22 17.20 0.10
CA ARG A 130 13.93 16.96 -0.54
C ARG A 130 13.89 15.59 -1.20
N THR A 131 12.68 15.11 -1.46
CA THR A 131 12.42 13.86 -2.18
C THR A 131 13.18 13.82 -3.51
N THR A 132 13.88 12.72 -3.75
CA THR A 132 14.64 12.46 -5.00
C THR A 132 14.00 11.35 -5.82
N TRP A 133 13.40 10.38 -5.12
CA TRP A 133 12.66 9.26 -5.68
C TRP A 133 11.34 9.09 -4.92
N ARG A 134 10.31 8.63 -5.62
CA ARG A 134 9.05 8.18 -5.02
C ARG A 134 8.78 6.77 -5.45
N LEU A 135 8.41 5.96 -4.48
CA LEU A 135 7.86 4.64 -4.68
C LEU A 135 6.35 4.72 -4.53
N HIS A 136 5.61 4.44 -5.60
CA HIS A 136 4.15 4.34 -5.61
C HIS A 136 3.79 2.88 -5.46
N VAL A 137 2.95 2.54 -4.49
CA VAL A 137 2.71 1.15 -4.09
C VAL A 137 1.21 0.87 -4.04
N GLY A 138 0.82 -0.21 -4.72
CA GLY A 138 -0.44 -0.90 -4.51
C GLY A 138 -0.21 -2.06 -3.56
N TYR A 139 -1.00 -2.12 -2.50
CA TYR A 139 -0.87 -3.10 -1.44
C TYR A 139 -2.19 -3.85 -1.24
N ASP A 140 -2.15 -5.17 -1.37
CA ASP A 140 -3.30 -6.03 -1.17
C ASP A 140 -3.48 -6.29 0.34
N LEU A 141 -4.68 -5.97 0.85
CA LEU A 141 -4.94 -6.09 2.28
C LEU A 141 -5.19 -7.52 2.75
N ALA A 142 -5.57 -8.42 1.85
CA ALA A 142 -5.85 -9.81 2.22
C ALA A 142 -4.56 -10.63 2.26
N THR A 143 -3.63 -10.39 1.33
CA THR A 143 -2.34 -11.08 1.32
C THR A 143 -1.26 -10.33 2.09
N ALA A 144 -1.51 -9.07 2.47
CA ALA A 144 -0.53 -8.18 3.10
C ALA A 144 0.77 -8.06 2.27
N GLN A 145 0.62 -7.98 0.95
CA GLN A 145 1.74 -7.93 0.00
C GLN A 145 1.59 -6.78 -1.00
N VAL A 146 2.72 -6.37 -1.57
CA VAL A 146 2.75 -5.44 -2.71
C VAL A 146 2.23 -6.15 -3.95
N ASP A 147 1.22 -5.58 -4.59
CA ASP A 147 0.63 -6.13 -5.81
C ASP A 147 0.96 -5.31 -7.07
N GLN A 148 1.37 -4.05 -6.89
CA GLN A 148 1.87 -3.19 -7.95
C GLN A 148 2.85 -2.17 -7.38
N LEU A 149 3.83 -1.79 -8.18
CA LEU A 149 4.88 -0.87 -7.78
C LEU A 149 5.34 -0.05 -8.98
N GLU A 150 5.50 1.26 -8.78
CA GLU A 150 6.15 2.15 -9.74
C GLU A 150 7.20 3.00 -9.01
N LEU A 151 8.41 3.06 -9.55
CA LEU A 151 9.46 3.94 -9.06
C LEU A 151 9.61 5.15 -9.99
N THR A 152 9.49 6.36 -9.45
CA THR A 152 9.66 7.60 -10.22
C THR A 152 10.64 8.54 -9.57
N ASP A 153 11.18 9.47 -10.36
CA ASP A 153 11.96 10.59 -9.85
C ASP A 153 11.07 11.71 -9.25
N ILE A 154 11.66 12.90 -9.10
CA ILE A 154 11.00 14.09 -8.56
C ILE A 154 9.80 14.56 -9.39
N HIS A 155 9.77 14.28 -10.70
CA HIS A 155 8.72 14.70 -11.62
C HIS A 155 7.50 13.77 -11.57
N GLY A 156 7.67 12.55 -11.02
CA GLY A 156 6.57 11.62 -10.82
C GLY A 156 5.72 11.95 -9.59
N ALA A 157 4.68 12.78 -9.77
CA ALA A 157 3.73 13.08 -8.70
C ALA A 157 2.75 11.93 -8.45
N GLU A 158 2.42 11.65 -7.19
CA GLU A 158 1.39 10.70 -6.78
C GLU A 158 0.03 11.03 -7.42
N ASN A 159 -0.66 10.01 -7.94
CA ASN A 159 -2.02 10.07 -8.48
C ASN A 159 -2.58 8.63 -8.64
N LEU A 160 -3.90 8.49 -8.77
CA LEU A 160 -4.54 7.16 -8.89
C LEU A 160 -4.23 6.49 -10.24
N GLN A 161 -3.95 7.24 -11.30
CA GLN A 161 -3.73 6.67 -12.64
C GLN A 161 -2.38 5.96 -12.80
N ARG A 162 -1.51 5.98 -11.78
CA ARG A 162 -0.21 5.29 -11.80
C ARG A 162 -0.31 3.78 -11.77
N LEU A 163 -1.33 3.27 -11.07
CA LEU A 163 -1.55 1.86 -10.89
C LEU A 163 -2.76 1.43 -11.72
N THR A 164 -2.79 0.14 -12.05
CA THR A 164 -3.86 -0.48 -12.80
C THR A 164 -4.94 -1.02 -11.87
N TYR A 165 -6.16 -1.07 -12.38
CA TYR A 165 -7.33 -1.51 -11.63
C TYR A 165 -8.07 -2.60 -12.40
N ALA A 166 -8.81 -3.42 -11.67
CA ALA A 166 -9.62 -4.49 -12.24
C ALA A 166 -11.02 -4.49 -11.59
N PRO A 167 -12.03 -5.05 -12.29
CA PRO A 167 -13.37 -5.21 -11.75
C PRO A 167 -13.39 -5.83 -10.35
N GLY A 168 -14.17 -5.23 -9.45
CA GLY A 168 -14.31 -5.67 -8.06
C GLY A 168 -13.14 -5.30 -7.14
N ASN A 169 -12.22 -4.42 -7.58
CA ASN A 169 -11.26 -3.78 -6.68
C ASN A 169 -11.95 -2.67 -5.89
N ILE A 170 -11.61 -2.53 -4.60
CA ILE A 170 -11.89 -1.33 -3.80
C ILE A 170 -10.56 -0.73 -3.38
N VAL A 171 -10.29 0.49 -3.84
CA VAL A 171 -9.03 1.20 -3.59
C VAL A 171 -9.20 2.20 -2.45
N LEU A 172 -8.44 2.01 -1.37
CA LEU A 172 -8.33 2.96 -0.28
C LEU A 172 -7.16 3.90 -0.54
N ALA A 173 -7.42 5.21 -0.59
CA ALA A 173 -6.37 6.19 -0.82
C ALA A 173 -6.51 7.43 0.08
N ASP A 174 -5.37 8.08 0.31
CA ASP A 174 -5.27 9.24 1.18
C ASP A 174 -5.84 10.52 0.51
N ARG A 175 -5.75 11.66 1.22
CA ARG A 175 -6.30 12.93 0.73
C ARG A 175 -5.62 13.54 -0.49
N TYR A 176 -4.39 13.17 -0.80
CA TYR A 176 -3.66 13.70 -1.95
C TYR A 176 -4.15 13.10 -3.27
N TYR A 177 -4.84 11.97 -3.21
CA TYR A 177 -5.45 11.26 -4.34
C TYR A 177 -6.85 11.75 -4.70
N ALA A 178 -7.49 12.58 -3.87
CA ALA A 178 -8.79 13.19 -4.17
C ALA A 178 -8.67 14.29 -5.23
N ARG A 179 -8.48 13.90 -6.50
CA ARG A 179 -8.31 14.83 -7.63
C ARG A 179 -9.33 14.54 -8.74
N PRO A 180 -10.01 15.55 -9.31
CA PRO A 180 -11.13 15.31 -10.22
C PRO A 180 -10.76 14.44 -11.43
N ARG A 181 -9.59 14.68 -12.03
CA ARG A 181 -9.09 13.94 -13.19
C ARG A 181 -8.73 12.47 -12.90
N ASP A 182 -8.54 12.11 -11.63
CA ASP A 182 -8.04 10.80 -11.23
C ASP A 182 -9.17 9.84 -10.81
N LEU A 183 -10.36 10.34 -10.46
CA LEU A 183 -11.46 9.52 -9.94
C LEU A 183 -12.19 8.72 -11.02
N ARG A 184 -12.50 9.36 -12.15
CA ARG A 184 -13.23 8.73 -13.26
C ARG A 184 -12.50 7.51 -13.84
N PRO A 185 -11.19 7.57 -14.14
CA PRO A 185 -10.46 6.42 -14.67
C PRO A 185 -10.52 5.17 -13.80
N VAL A 186 -10.64 5.31 -12.48
CA VAL A 186 -10.80 4.16 -11.56
C VAL A 186 -12.13 3.44 -11.83
N ILE A 187 -13.21 4.21 -11.95
CA ILE A 187 -14.57 3.69 -12.22
C ILE A 187 -14.64 3.10 -13.62
N ASP A 188 -14.04 3.77 -14.61
CA ASP A 188 -14.02 3.29 -15.99
C ASP A 188 -13.27 1.96 -16.13
N ALA A 189 -12.31 1.68 -15.23
CA ALA A 189 -11.63 0.38 -15.12
C ALA A 189 -12.44 -0.69 -14.36
N GLY A 190 -13.68 -0.38 -13.96
CA GLY A 190 -14.59 -1.28 -13.22
C GLY A 190 -14.28 -1.40 -11.72
N ALA A 191 -13.41 -0.54 -11.19
CA ALA A 191 -13.05 -0.54 -9.78
C ALA A 191 -13.79 0.56 -9.01
N ASP A 192 -13.85 0.36 -7.70
CA ASP A 192 -14.40 1.32 -6.76
C ASP A 192 -13.31 1.91 -5.87
N PHE A 193 -13.60 3.02 -5.21
CA PHE A 193 -12.66 3.66 -4.30
C PHE A 193 -13.32 4.19 -3.03
N ILE A 194 -12.49 4.34 -1.99
CA ILE A 194 -12.74 5.16 -0.81
C ILE A 194 -11.52 6.07 -0.65
N VAL A 195 -11.69 7.35 -0.98
CA VAL A 195 -10.61 8.35 -0.94
C VAL A 195 -10.97 9.40 0.10
N ARG A 196 -10.05 9.68 1.03
CA ARG A 196 -10.26 10.81 1.95
C ARG A 196 -10.21 12.11 1.16
N THR A 197 -11.03 13.09 1.52
CA THR A 197 -11.01 14.40 0.84
C THR A 197 -10.84 15.53 1.85
N GLY A 198 -10.14 16.58 1.44
CA GLY A 198 -10.15 17.86 2.14
C GLY A 198 -11.33 18.71 1.70
N TRP A 199 -11.68 19.72 2.50
CA TRP A 199 -12.75 20.66 2.18
C TRP A 199 -12.49 21.49 0.91
N ASN A 200 -11.22 21.61 0.50
CA ASN A 200 -10.77 22.34 -0.68
C ASN A 200 -10.15 21.45 -1.77
N SER A 201 -10.21 20.13 -1.62
CA SER A 201 -9.60 19.19 -2.59
C SER A 201 -10.38 19.13 -3.90
N LEU A 202 -11.72 19.22 -3.82
CA LEU A 202 -12.63 19.03 -4.94
C LEU A 202 -13.66 20.15 -4.96
N ARG A 203 -14.03 20.61 -6.17
CA ARG A 203 -15.20 21.46 -6.34
C ARG A 203 -16.44 20.57 -6.39
N LEU A 204 -17.17 20.53 -5.28
CA LEU A 204 -18.41 19.77 -5.13
C LEU A 204 -19.58 20.56 -5.71
N LEU A 205 -20.47 19.84 -6.39
CA LEU A 205 -21.74 20.32 -6.92
C LEU A 205 -22.86 19.46 -6.36
N GLN A 206 -24.07 20.00 -6.31
CA GLN A 206 -25.27 19.22 -6.12
C GLN A 206 -25.50 18.31 -7.34
N PRO A 207 -26.29 17.23 -7.21
CA PRO A 207 -26.58 16.34 -8.34
C PRO A 207 -27.19 17.06 -9.56
N ASN A 208 -27.96 18.13 -9.33
CA ASN A 208 -28.53 18.98 -10.38
C ASN A 208 -27.50 19.90 -11.09
N GLY A 209 -26.27 20.02 -10.55
CA GLY A 209 -25.20 20.86 -11.10
C GLY A 209 -24.93 22.17 -10.37
N ASP A 210 -25.78 22.55 -9.40
CA ASP A 210 -25.59 23.79 -8.63
C ASP A 210 -24.40 23.69 -7.67
N PRO A 211 -23.83 24.83 -7.21
CA PRO A 211 -22.82 24.82 -6.17
C PRO A 211 -23.30 24.05 -4.92
N PHE A 212 -22.41 23.24 -4.36
CA PHE A 212 -22.65 22.54 -3.09
C PHE A 212 -21.95 23.28 -1.94
N ASP A 213 -22.72 23.73 -0.95
CA ASP A 213 -22.18 24.34 0.26
C ASP A 213 -21.83 23.25 1.29
N LEU A 214 -20.54 22.90 1.32
CA LEU A 214 -20.02 21.91 2.25
C LEU A 214 -20.21 22.35 3.72
N PHE A 215 -19.99 23.61 4.06
CA PHE A 215 -20.02 24.03 5.46
C PHE A 215 -21.45 24.13 5.99
N ALA A 216 -22.41 24.53 5.17
CA ALA A 216 -23.83 24.44 5.51
C ALA A 216 -24.24 22.98 5.78
N ALA A 217 -23.78 22.04 4.93
CA ALA A 217 -24.05 20.61 5.12
C ALA A 217 -23.43 20.05 6.42
N LEU A 218 -22.17 20.42 6.72
CA LEU A 218 -21.50 20.02 7.97
C LEU A 218 -22.18 20.60 9.21
N ALA A 219 -22.66 21.84 9.15
CA ALA A 219 -23.37 22.50 10.24
C ALA A 219 -24.76 21.88 10.49
N ALA A 220 -25.45 21.48 9.42
CA ALA A 220 -26.78 20.85 9.49
C ALA A 220 -26.73 19.39 9.99
N GLN A 221 -25.55 18.76 10.01
CA GLN A 221 -25.39 17.38 10.43
C GLN A 221 -25.76 17.19 11.92
N GLN A 222 -26.73 16.32 12.18
CA GLN A 222 -27.17 15.96 13.53
C GLN A 222 -26.51 14.67 14.03
N GLU A 223 -26.47 13.64 13.18
CA GLU A 223 -25.90 12.33 13.52
C GLU A 223 -24.37 12.33 13.47
N GLN A 224 -23.74 11.39 14.18
CA GLN A 224 -22.28 11.26 14.17
C GLN A 224 -21.74 10.88 12.79
N GLU A 225 -22.49 10.08 12.04
CA GLU A 225 -22.16 9.59 10.71
C GLU A 225 -23.30 9.96 9.77
N SER A 226 -22.98 10.45 8.57
CA SER A 226 -23.98 10.78 7.56
C SER A 226 -23.41 10.62 6.16
N GLU A 227 -24.27 10.67 5.16
CA GLU A 227 -23.86 10.67 3.76
C GLU A 227 -24.68 11.62 2.90
N LEU A 228 -24.04 12.14 1.85
CA LEU A 228 -24.65 13.04 0.88
C LEU A 228 -24.23 12.64 -0.53
N LYS A 229 -25.14 12.73 -1.50
CA LYS A 229 -24.79 12.58 -2.92
C LYS A 229 -24.23 13.90 -3.44
N VAL A 230 -23.02 13.84 -4.01
CA VAL A 230 -22.33 15.00 -4.57
C VAL A 230 -21.90 14.72 -5.99
N ARG A 231 -21.99 15.73 -6.85
CA ARG A 231 -21.40 15.70 -8.18
C ARG A 231 -20.01 16.31 -8.13
N ILE A 232 -19.05 15.68 -8.78
CA ILE A 232 -17.68 16.21 -8.92
C ILE A 232 -17.60 17.09 -10.16
N HIS A 233 -17.07 18.29 -10.01
CA HIS A 233 -16.72 19.13 -11.15
C HIS A 233 -15.39 18.67 -11.74
N GLU A 234 -15.46 17.92 -12.85
CA GLU A 234 -14.30 17.30 -13.52
C GLU A 234 -13.42 18.30 -14.29
N GLY A 235 -13.83 19.57 -14.44
CA GLY A 235 -13.09 20.61 -15.18
C GLY A 235 -13.13 20.46 -16.70
N VAL A 236 -13.64 19.32 -17.18
CA VAL A 236 -13.91 19.01 -18.58
C VAL A 236 -15.39 18.68 -18.75
N LYS A 237 -15.93 18.88 -19.95
CA LYS A 237 -17.31 18.51 -20.27
C LYS A 237 -17.39 16.99 -20.45
N ALA A 238 -17.71 16.27 -19.38
CA ALA A 238 -17.95 14.83 -19.42
C ALA A 238 -19.35 14.53 -19.99
N ALA A 239 -19.49 13.39 -20.67
CA ALA A 239 -20.77 12.92 -21.21
C ALA A 239 -21.78 12.59 -20.09
N THR A 240 -21.30 12.01 -19.00
CA THR A 240 -22.10 11.66 -17.82
C THR A 240 -21.55 12.33 -16.57
N PRO A 241 -22.40 12.96 -15.73
CA PRO A 241 -21.96 13.54 -14.45
C PRO A 241 -21.32 12.49 -13.53
N LEU A 242 -20.18 12.82 -12.90
CA LEU A 242 -19.59 11.99 -11.85
C LEU A 242 -20.33 12.25 -10.53
N VAL A 243 -21.33 11.43 -10.22
CA VAL A 243 -22.06 11.49 -8.94
C VAL A 243 -21.51 10.43 -7.99
N LEU A 244 -21.09 10.86 -6.80
CA LEU A 244 -20.45 10.05 -5.77
C LEU A 244 -21.12 10.28 -4.41
N ARG A 245 -20.73 9.48 -3.42
CA ARG A 245 -21.15 9.64 -2.03
C ARG A 245 -20.06 10.33 -1.24
N LEU A 246 -20.43 11.42 -0.56
CA LEU A 246 -19.63 12.05 0.48
C LEU A 246 -20.08 11.50 1.83
N VAL A 247 -19.28 10.62 2.42
CA VAL A 247 -19.47 10.09 3.77
C VAL A 247 -18.78 11.00 4.77
N ILE A 248 -19.50 11.40 5.81
CA ILE A 248 -19.08 12.39 6.80
C ILE A 248 -19.18 11.78 8.19
N ARG A 249 -18.05 11.73 8.91
CA ARG A 249 -18.02 11.40 10.34
C ARG A 249 -17.60 12.59 11.17
N ARG A 250 -18.44 13.04 12.09
CA ARG A 250 -18.06 14.01 13.12
C ARG A 250 -17.13 13.33 14.13
N LYS A 251 -15.99 13.95 14.38
CA LYS A 251 -15.00 13.49 15.35
C LYS A 251 -15.45 13.80 16.77
N ASP A 252 -14.98 13.01 17.72
CA ASP A 252 -15.25 13.23 19.14
C ASP A 252 -14.48 14.47 19.63
N PRO A 253 -14.97 15.19 20.67
CA PRO A 253 -14.35 16.45 21.11
C PRO A 253 -12.84 16.37 21.39
N GLN A 254 -12.38 15.25 21.96
CA GLN A 254 -10.96 15.01 22.21
C GLN A 254 -10.14 14.91 20.90
N GLN A 255 -10.70 14.24 19.88
CA GLN A 255 -10.06 14.13 18.56
C GLN A 255 -10.04 15.48 17.83
N VAL A 256 -11.08 16.29 18.00
CA VAL A 256 -11.14 17.67 17.47
C VAL A 256 -10.03 18.53 18.07
N GLU A 257 -9.94 18.55 19.39
CA GLU A 257 -8.95 19.36 20.11
C GLU A 257 -7.51 18.97 19.72
N ALA A 258 -7.24 17.68 19.61
CA ALA A 258 -5.93 17.18 19.15
C ALA A 258 -5.60 17.64 17.71
N GLU A 259 -6.57 17.59 16.80
CA GLU A 259 -6.39 18.05 15.42
C GLU A 259 -6.22 19.57 15.35
N HIS A 260 -6.99 20.34 16.12
CA HIS A 260 -6.86 21.81 16.22
C HIS A 260 -5.47 22.20 16.72
N LYS A 261 -5.00 21.58 17.81
CA LYS A 261 -3.63 21.79 18.32
C LYS A 261 -2.57 21.47 17.27
N ARG A 262 -2.74 20.38 16.53
CA ARG A 262 -1.83 20.00 15.44
C ARG A 262 -1.81 21.06 14.33
N LEU A 263 -2.98 21.48 13.85
CA LEU A 263 -3.11 22.48 12.78
C LEU A 263 -2.51 23.82 13.18
N LEU A 264 -2.79 24.29 14.40
CA LEU A 264 -2.23 25.53 14.94
C LEU A 264 -0.69 25.44 15.06
N LYS A 265 -0.17 24.32 15.56
CA LYS A 265 1.27 24.07 15.65
C LYS A 265 1.94 24.06 14.28
N ASP A 266 1.34 23.39 13.30
CA ASP A 266 1.87 23.31 11.94
C ASP A 266 1.81 24.67 11.22
N ALA A 267 0.76 25.46 11.45
CA ALA A 267 0.62 26.81 10.91
C ALA A 267 1.66 27.76 11.52
N SER A 268 1.83 27.72 12.85
CA SER A 268 2.85 28.48 13.59
C SER A 268 4.27 28.18 13.09
N LYS A 269 4.62 26.89 12.93
CA LYS A 269 5.92 26.49 12.36
C LYS A 269 6.18 27.05 10.97
N ARG A 270 5.12 27.33 10.19
CA ARG A 270 5.18 27.88 8.83
C ARG A 270 5.02 29.40 8.79
N GLY A 271 4.91 30.06 9.95
CA GLY A 271 4.66 31.50 10.04
C GLY A 271 3.30 31.92 9.45
N LYS A 272 2.29 31.05 9.47
CA LYS A 272 0.97 31.30 8.90
C LYS A 272 -0.12 31.14 9.95
N GLN A 273 -1.23 31.84 9.75
CA GLN A 273 -2.47 31.59 10.49
C GLN A 273 -3.29 30.53 9.74
N PRO A 274 -3.88 29.53 10.43
CA PRO A 274 -4.74 28.55 9.78
C PRO A 274 -6.05 29.22 9.32
N ASP A 275 -6.53 28.83 8.14
CA ASP A 275 -7.84 29.26 7.64
C ASP A 275 -8.93 28.75 8.61
N PRO A 276 -9.88 29.59 9.08
CA PRO A 276 -10.98 29.17 9.95
C PRO A 276 -11.76 27.98 9.40
N ARG A 277 -11.93 27.91 8.07
CA ARG A 277 -12.59 26.79 7.39
C ARG A 277 -11.83 25.48 7.55
N SER A 278 -10.50 25.54 7.68
CA SER A 278 -9.68 24.35 7.96
C SER A 278 -9.88 23.86 9.39
N LEU A 279 -10.04 24.77 10.37
CA LEU A 279 -10.37 24.40 11.74
C LEU A 279 -11.79 23.81 11.84
N GLU A 280 -12.74 24.37 11.10
CA GLU A 280 -14.10 23.83 11.05
C GLU A 280 -14.12 22.44 10.42
N ALA A 281 -13.50 22.28 9.25
CA ALA A 281 -13.40 20.98 8.57
C ALA A 281 -12.63 19.93 9.38
N ALA A 282 -11.69 20.34 10.23
CA ALA A 282 -10.91 19.45 11.09
C ALA A 282 -11.75 18.65 12.09
N LYS A 283 -12.98 19.12 12.38
CA LYS A 283 -13.97 18.44 13.21
C LYS A 283 -14.55 17.19 12.55
N TYR A 284 -14.28 16.98 11.26
CA TYR A 284 -14.88 15.92 10.47
C TYR A 284 -13.83 15.04 9.79
N ILE A 285 -14.23 13.81 9.48
CA ILE A 285 -13.58 12.95 8.51
C ILE A 285 -14.50 12.92 7.29
N LEU A 286 -13.96 13.31 6.13
CA LEU A 286 -14.67 13.33 4.86
C LEU A 286 -14.08 12.25 3.96
N LEU A 287 -14.92 11.29 3.56
CA LEU A 287 -14.56 10.23 2.63
C LEU A 287 -15.45 10.35 1.39
N LEU A 288 -14.83 10.26 0.23
CA LEU A 288 -15.52 10.20 -1.05
C LEU A 288 -15.47 8.76 -1.58
N THR A 289 -16.61 8.24 -2.01
CA THR A 289 -16.69 6.86 -2.51
C THR A 289 -17.63 6.71 -3.69
N SER A 290 -17.28 5.80 -4.60
CA SER A 290 -18.11 5.32 -5.71
C SER A 290 -19.02 4.14 -5.31
N LEU A 291 -18.78 3.52 -4.14
CA LEU A 291 -19.46 2.31 -3.70
C LEU A 291 -20.97 2.54 -3.52
N PRO A 292 -21.82 1.56 -3.90
CA PRO A 292 -23.27 1.70 -3.79
C PRO A 292 -23.74 1.71 -2.33
N ALA A 293 -24.68 2.61 -2.00
CA ALA A 293 -25.23 2.75 -0.65
C ALA A 293 -25.99 1.50 -0.16
N ALA A 294 -26.63 0.77 -1.08
CA ALA A 294 -27.38 -0.45 -0.75
C ALA A 294 -26.50 -1.58 -0.21
N THR A 295 -25.23 -1.62 -0.62
CA THR A 295 -24.27 -2.67 -0.21
C THR A 295 -23.31 -2.17 0.87
N PHE A 296 -22.98 -0.88 0.86
CA PHE A 296 -21.97 -0.30 1.75
C PHE A 296 -22.53 0.91 2.49
N PRO A 297 -23.15 0.75 3.67
CA PRO A 297 -23.58 1.87 4.50
C PRO A 297 -22.39 2.73 4.96
N PRO A 298 -22.61 3.98 5.41
CA PRO A 298 -21.55 4.89 5.87
C PRO A 298 -20.59 4.28 6.90
N THR A 299 -21.12 3.51 7.86
CA THR A 299 -20.33 2.86 8.91
C THR A 299 -19.33 1.83 8.35
N ASP A 300 -19.71 1.09 7.31
CA ASP A 300 -18.82 0.13 6.63
C ASP A 300 -17.72 0.87 5.87
N ILE A 301 -18.06 1.94 5.15
CA ILE A 301 -17.08 2.78 4.44
C ILE A 301 -16.04 3.34 5.43
N LEU A 302 -16.49 3.85 6.57
CA LEU A 302 -15.61 4.35 7.62
C LEU A 302 -14.74 3.24 8.22
N THR A 303 -15.30 2.05 8.42
CA THR A 303 -14.58 0.88 8.94
C THR A 303 -13.52 0.40 7.96
N LEU A 304 -13.86 0.25 6.68
CA LEU A 304 -12.93 -0.13 5.61
C LEU A 304 -11.77 0.86 5.51
N TYR A 305 -12.07 2.16 5.55
CA TYR A 305 -11.05 3.20 5.44
C TYR A 305 -10.01 3.15 6.58
N ARG A 306 -10.35 2.57 7.74
CA ARG A 306 -9.37 2.34 8.82
C ARG A 306 -8.24 1.44 8.35
N PHE A 307 -8.47 0.45 7.50
CA PHE A 307 -7.40 -0.46 7.05
C PHE A 307 -6.36 0.20 6.14
N ARG A 308 -6.57 1.45 5.68
CA ARG A 308 -5.57 2.20 4.92
C ARG A 308 -4.23 2.32 5.67
N TRP A 309 -4.22 2.36 7.01
CA TRP A 309 -2.95 2.48 7.77
C TRP A 309 -1.99 1.30 7.54
N GLN A 310 -2.46 0.15 7.05
CA GLN A 310 -1.63 -1.03 6.78
C GLN A 310 -0.47 -0.73 5.82
N ILE A 311 -0.68 0.13 4.82
CA ILE A 311 0.40 0.51 3.89
C ILE A 311 1.48 1.37 4.56
N GLU A 312 1.12 2.16 5.58
CA GLU A 312 2.10 2.93 6.35
C GLU A 312 3.01 1.98 7.15
N LEU A 313 2.45 0.87 7.65
CA LEU A 313 3.24 -0.18 8.29
C LEU A 313 4.15 -0.87 7.27
N ALA A 314 3.66 -1.16 6.06
CA ALA A 314 4.49 -1.71 4.98
C ALA A 314 5.67 -0.77 4.63
N PHE A 315 5.41 0.53 4.49
CA PHE A 315 6.48 1.52 4.30
C PHE A 315 7.45 1.59 5.47
N LYS A 316 6.96 1.46 6.71
CA LYS A 316 7.83 1.38 7.87
C LYS A 316 8.73 0.15 7.81
N ARG A 317 8.23 -1.01 7.34
CA ARG A 317 9.06 -2.20 7.10
C ARG A 317 10.09 -1.95 6.00
N PHE A 318 9.69 -1.40 4.86
CA PHE A 318 10.62 -1.10 3.77
C PHE A 318 11.73 -0.12 4.18
N LYS A 319 11.40 0.92 4.96
CA LYS A 319 12.39 1.89 5.42
C LYS A 319 13.22 1.35 6.57
N SER A 320 12.60 0.95 7.67
CA SER A 320 13.32 0.61 8.89
C SER A 320 13.96 -0.78 8.88
N LEU A 321 13.34 -1.77 8.24
CA LEU A 321 13.87 -3.15 8.19
C LEU A 321 14.68 -3.40 6.93
N ALA A 322 14.16 -3.00 5.76
CA ALA A 322 14.87 -3.16 4.49
C ALA A 322 15.80 -1.98 4.15
N GLY A 323 15.82 -0.91 4.94
CA GLY A 323 16.76 0.19 4.74
C GLY A 323 16.52 1.00 3.47
N LEU A 324 15.31 1.04 2.91
CA LEU A 324 15.03 1.68 1.62
C LEU A 324 15.37 3.19 1.60
N ASP A 325 15.38 3.85 2.76
CA ASP A 325 15.74 5.27 2.94
C ASP A 325 17.25 5.52 3.09
N SER A 326 18.08 4.47 3.09
CA SER A 326 19.55 4.53 3.20
C SER A 326 20.27 4.59 1.84
N LEU A 327 19.59 5.05 0.79
CA LEU A 327 20.11 5.13 -0.58
C LEU A 327 21.48 5.86 -0.60
N PRO A 328 22.59 5.20 -0.99
CA PRO A 328 23.92 5.82 -1.01
C PRO A 328 24.25 6.48 -2.37
N ALA A 329 23.49 6.15 -3.42
CA ALA A 329 23.83 6.54 -4.79
C ALA A 329 23.18 7.87 -5.20
N LYS A 330 23.99 8.75 -5.82
CA LYS A 330 23.51 10.01 -6.44
C LYS A 330 23.23 9.89 -7.94
N LYS A 331 23.99 9.04 -8.65
CA LYS A 331 23.81 8.80 -10.08
C LYS A 331 22.46 8.10 -10.30
N PRO A 332 21.55 8.63 -11.15
CA PRO A 332 20.18 8.11 -11.25
C PRO A 332 20.09 6.61 -11.55
N GLU A 333 20.88 6.11 -12.49
CA GLU A 333 20.83 4.71 -12.91
C GLU A 333 21.36 3.79 -11.79
N LEU A 334 22.40 4.21 -11.08
CA LEU A 334 22.92 3.46 -9.93
C LEU A 334 21.93 3.47 -8.76
N ALA A 335 21.23 4.59 -8.55
CA ALA A 335 20.19 4.70 -7.54
C ALA A 335 19.01 3.77 -7.84
N GLN A 336 18.55 3.73 -9.09
CA GLN A 336 17.52 2.76 -9.50
C GLN A 336 17.98 1.32 -9.30
N ALA A 337 19.21 0.97 -9.70
CA ALA A 337 19.75 -0.37 -9.49
C ALA A 337 19.76 -0.76 -8.01
N TRP A 338 20.22 0.15 -7.15
CA TRP A 338 20.23 -0.05 -5.71
C TRP A 338 18.82 -0.25 -5.15
N LEU A 339 17.87 0.60 -5.56
CA LEU A 339 16.48 0.56 -5.10
C LEU A 339 15.78 -0.73 -5.52
N TYR A 340 15.91 -1.13 -6.79
CA TYR A 340 15.31 -2.38 -7.26
C TYR A 340 15.95 -3.60 -6.59
N ALA A 341 17.28 -3.64 -6.45
CA ALA A 341 17.93 -4.74 -5.72
C ALA A 341 17.47 -4.82 -4.27
N ARG A 342 17.23 -3.69 -3.60
CA ARG A 342 16.66 -3.68 -2.25
C ARG A 342 15.23 -4.16 -2.23
N LEU A 343 14.41 -3.75 -3.19
CA LEU A 343 13.02 -4.20 -3.32
C LEU A 343 12.93 -5.70 -3.59
N ILE A 344 13.83 -6.28 -4.39
CA ILE A 344 13.91 -7.74 -4.60
C ILE A 344 14.06 -8.46 -3.25
N VAL A 345 15.03 -8.06 -2.43
CA VAL A 345 15.24 -8.66 -1.10
C VAL A 345 14.04 -8.45 -0.19
N ALA A 346 13.48 -7.24 -0.17
CA ALA A 346 12.33 -6.92 0.68
C ALA A 346 11.09 -7.75 0.31
N ILE A 347 10.82 -7.91 -0.99
CA ILE A 347 9.69 -8.69 -1.50
C ILE A 347 9.87 -10.18 -1.21
N ILE A 348 11.06 -10.74 -1.44
CA ILE A 348 11.35 -12.14 -1.10
C ILE A 348 11.20 -12.34 0.43
N ALA A 349 11.67 -11.41 1.24
CA ALA A 349 11.49 -11.48 2.69
C ALA A 349 10.01 -11.41 3.10
N GLU A 350 9.19 -10.57 2.45
CA GLU A 350 7.73 -10.55 2.68
C GLU A 350 7.07 -11.86 2.25
N GLN A 351 7.51 -12.50 1.15
CA GLN A 351 7.02 -13.81 0.75
C GLN A 351 7.34 -14.90 1.78
N ILE A 352 8.57 -14.91 2.30
CA ILE A 352 8.98 -15.84 3.37
C ILE A 352 8.16 -15.60 4.64
N ALA A 353 8.00 -14.34 5.04
CA ALA A 353 7.28 -13.97 6.25
C ALA A 353 5.76 -14.22 6.14
N GLY A 354 5.18 -14.02 4.96
CA GLY A 354 3.76 -14.27 4.68
C GLY A 354 3.38 -15.75 4.63
N GLN A 355 4.35 -16.66 4.67
CA GLN A 355 4.11 -18.10 4.91
C GLN A 355 4.12 -18.49 6.39
N VAL A 356 4.39 -17.55 7.30
CA VAL A 356 4.24 -17.76 8.74
C VAL A 356 2.80 -17.43 9.12
N PRO A 357 2.02 -18.39 9.69
CA PRO A 357 0.62 -18.16 10.01
C PRO A 357 0.42 -16.98 10.95
N ASP A 358 -0.55 -16.13 10.60
CA ASP A 358 -0.93 -14.89 11.26
C ASP A 358 -0.97 -15.01 12.78
N SER A 359 -0.07 -14.30 13.46
CA SER A 359 -0.33 -13.85 14.83
C SER A 359 -1.11 -12.54 14.75
N PRO A 360 -2.37 -12.48 15.21
CA PRO A 360 -3.13 -11.23 15.17
C PRO A 360 -2.46 -10.19 16.08
N PRO A 361 -2.36 -8.91 15.67
CA PRO A 361 -1.74 -7.84 16.46
C PRO A 361 -2.61 -7.36 17.63
N SER A 362 -3.66 -8.11 18.02
CA SER A 362 -4.48 -7.80 19.18
C SER A 362 -4.21 -8.81 20.30
N GLY A 363 -3.40 -8.38 21.27
CA GLY A 363 -3.34 -9.04 22.56
C GLY A 363 -4.73 -9.11 23.20
N TYR A 364 -5.08 -10.32 23.64
CA TYR A 364 -6.11 -10.70 24.62
C TYR A 364 -7.42 -9.88 24.67
N ALA A 365 -8.48 -10.47 24.12
CA ALA A 365 -9.83 -10.31 24.66
C ALA A 365 -10.42 -11.71 24.91
N ASN A 366 -10.57 -12.05 26.20
CA ASN A 366 -11.36 -13.10 26.84
C ASN A 366 -11.82 -14.36 26.04
N PRO A 367 -11.54 -15.59 26.53
CA PRO A 367 -11.91 -16.85 25.87
C PRO A 367 -13.40 -17.25 26.05
N THR A 368 -14.34 -16.31 26.01
CA THR A 368 -15.79 -16.59 26.15
C THR A 368 -16.68 -15.85 25.16
N GLY A 369 -16.16 -15.50 23.97
CA GLY A 369 -16.97 -15.10 22.83
C GLY A 369 -17.19 -16.27 21.88
N LYS A 370 -18.39 -16.84 21.84
CA LYS A 370 -18.77 -17.80 20.79
C LYS A 370 -18.60 -17.14 19.41
N PRO A 371 -18.09 -17.85 18.39
CA PRO A 371 -18.01 -17.32 17.03
C PRO A 371 -19.42 -16.96 16.55
N VAL A 372 -19.56 -15.79 15.93
CA VAL A 372 -20.80 -15.36 15.27
C VAL A 372 -21.01 -16.25 14.05
N THR A 373 -21.70 -17.36 14.25
CA THR A 373 -22.36 -18.12 13.18
C THR A 373 -23.57 -17.31 12.72
N LEU A 374 -23.51 -16.81 11.49
CA LEU A 374 -24.66 -16.28 10.77
C LEU A 374 -25.68 -17.42 10.62
N ALA A 375 -26.83 -17.26 11.26
CA ALA A 375 -27.95 -18.18 11.16
C ALA A 375 -28.49 -18.17 9.72
N SER A 376 -28.55 -19.34 9.11
CA SER A 376 -29.42 -19.64 7.97
C SER A 376 -30.87 -19.51 8.43
N HIS A 377 -31.66 -18.74 7.67
CA HIS A 377 -33.10 -18.63 7.83
C HIS A 377 -33.75 -20.02 7.75
N GLU A 378 -34.48 -20.39 8.81
CA GLU A 378 -35.42 -21.49 8.84
C GLU A 378 -36.75 -21.04 8.21
N ASP A 379 -37.23 -21.81 7.22
CA ASP A 379 -38.66 -21.99 6.99
C ASP A 379 -39.07 -23.30 7.70
N SER A 380 -40.03 -23.18 8.61
CA SER A 380 -40.81 -24.28 9.23
C SER A 380 -42.18 -24.40 8.52
N PRO A 381 -43.06 -25.42 8.74
CA PRO A 381 -43.08 -26.39 9.84
C PRO A 381 -43.43 -27.86 9.44
N GLU A 382 -43.23 -28.83 10.34
CA GLU A 382 -44.32 -29.63 10.97
C GLU A 382 -43.86 -30.86 11.78
N HIS A 383 -44.61 -31.09 12.86
CA HIS A 383 -44.91 -32.33 13.59
C HIS A 383 -43.98 -32.95 14.67
N HIS A 384 -44.44 -32.74 15.91
CA HIS A 384 -44.75 -33.73 16.97
C HIS A 384 -43.65 -34.66 17.55
N SER A 385 -43.33 -34.51 18.85
CA SER A 385 -43.96 -35.30 19.94
C SER A 385 -43.27 -35.18 21.31
N ARG A 386 -44.11 -34.87 22.31
CA ARG A 386 -44.09 -35.14 23.77
C ARG A 386 -42.98 -36.05 24.35
N ARG A 387 -42.40 -35.65 25.49
CA ARG A 387 -42.63 -36.23 26.85
C ARG A 387 -41.71 -35.63 27.94
N HIS A 388 -42.31 -35.07 28.98
CA HIS A 388 -41.80 -34.98 30.37
C HIS A 388 -42.18 -36.28 31.15
N PRO A 389 -41.81 -36.55 32.44
CA PRO A 389 -41.34 -35.63 33.52
C PRO A 389 -40.27 -36.16 34.54
N ARG A 390 -39.81 -35.23 35.42
CA ARG A 390 -39.41 -35.32 36.87
C ARG A 390 -38.27 -36.30 37.29
N ILE A 391 -37.34 -35.94 38.19
CA ILE A 391 -37.49 -35.87 39.67
C ILE A 391 -36.28 -35.19 40.37
N ALA A 392 -36.62 -34.40 41.41
CA ALA A 392 -35.98 -34.06 42.71
C ALA A 392 -34.48 -33.76 42.96
N ALA A 393 -34.35 -32.82 43.89
CA ALA A 393 -33.17 -32.27 44.57
C ALA A 393 -32.51 -33.21 45.60
N VAL A 394 -31.22 -32.99 45.87
CA VAL A 394 -30.59 -33.19 47.19
C VAL A 394 -29.48 -32.15 47.39
N ALA A 395 -29.45 -31.57 48.59
CA ALA A 395 -28.51 -30.58 49.10
C ALA A 395 -27.15 -31.19 49.51
N GLY A 396 -26.10 -30.36 49.60
CA GLY A 396 -24.84 -30.74 50.23
C GLY A 396 -23.79 -29.64 50.22
N ARG A 397 -23.47 -29.13 51.40
CA ARG A 397 -22.48 -28.10 51.73
C ARG A 397 -21.05 -28.49 51.33
N LEU A 398 -20.28 -27.55 50.82
CA LEU A 398 -19.11 -26.92 51.48
C LEU A 398 -18.61 -25.75 50.65
#